data_AF-A0A2V7TYL0-F1
#
_entry.id   AF-A0A2V7TYL0-F1
#
_cell.length_a   1.000
_cell.length_b   1.000
_cell.length_c   1.000
_cell.angle_alpha   90.00
_cell.angle_beta   90.00
_cell.angle_gamma   90.00
#
_symmetry.space_group_name_H-M   'P 1'
#
loop_
_entity.id
_entity.type
_entity.pdbx_description
1 polymer ?
#
loop_
_entity_poly.entity_id
_entity_poly.type
_entity_poly.pdbx_seq_one_letter_code
_entity_poly.pdbx_strand_id
1 'polypeptide(L)'
;MFAAVLAVGSVSRAAEVKVTPDEAHRRVDITVDGKPFTSYIWPDALKKPVLYPLRTARGTLITRGWPMDPRPGEPMDHPHHVGLWLNYGDVDGIDYWGNSDAMKPEDRPHLGTIQHRRIVSSKGGKDRGELQVESDWVRPDGTTAIHEKTQYVFRAGPDWRSIDRITTLTAGDKPVVFNDTKEGMLGLRVAHGLQMPSKTPELYTDAHGGATTVPVVNNDGVTGMYLSSEGKKGDDV
;
A
#
# COMPACT_ATOMS: atom_id res chain seq x y z
N MET A 1 31.23 52.11 -9.31
CA MET A 1 30.59 51.35 -8.21
C MET A 1 29.96 50.12 -8.85
N PHE A 2 30.59 48.95 -8.74
CA PHE A 2 30.06 47.70 -9.32
C PHE A 2 29.28 46.96 -8.23
N ALA A 3 27.98 46.76 -8.44
CA ALA A 3 27.14 45.95 -7.58
C ALA A 3 27.25 44.48 -8.02
N ALA A 4 27.87 43.65 -7.18
CA ALA A 4 27.85 42.20 -7.35
C ALA A 4 26.54 41.65 -6.78
N VAL A 5 25.69 41.08 -7.65
CA VAL A 5 24.52 40.31 -7.24
C VAL A 5 24.99 38.88 -6.96
N LEU A 6 25.05 38.51 -5.68
CA LEU A 6 25.26 37.13 -5.25
C LEU A 6 23.95 36.35 -5.44
N ALA A 7 23.89 35.53 -6.49
CA ALA A 7 22.86 34.51 -6.62
C ALA A 7 23.12 33.42 -5.58
N VAL A 8 22.36 33.44 -4.47
CA VAL A 8 22.35 32.35 -3.50
C VAL A 8 21.56 31.21 -4.13
N GLY A 9 22.27 30.26 -4.74
CA GLY A 9 21.66 29.00 -5.16
C GLY A 9 21.11 28.27 -3.93
N SER A 10 19.81 28.01 -3.91
CA SER A 10 19.19 27.18 -2.89
C SER A 10 19.71 25.76 -3.03
N VAL A 11 20.68 25.39 -2.18
CA VAL A 11 21.11 24.00 -2.04
C VAL A 11 19.93 23.24 -1.44
N SER A 12 19.28 22.39 -2.24
CA SER A 12 18.23 21.50 -1.73
C SER A 12 18.85 20.63 -0.65
N ARG A 13 18.41 20.80 0.60
CA ARG A 13 18.85 19.97 1.71
C ARG A 13 18.35 18.55 1.49
N ALA A 14 19.28 17.61 1.54
CA ALA A 14 19.00 16.18 1.62
C ALA A 14 18.06 15.87 2.79
N ALA A 15 16.88 15.32 2.51
CA ALA A 15 15.92 14.94 3.54
C ALA A 15 16.50 13.75 4.35
N GLU A 16 16.38 13.79 5.68
CA GLU A 16 16.79 12.67 6.51
C GLU A 16 15.67 11.62 6.55
N VAL A 17 15.94 10.40 6.11
CA VAL A 17 15.00 9.28 6.20
C VAL A 17 15.43 8.35 7.31
N LYS A 18 14.54 8.07 8.27
CA LYS A 18 14.75 7.03 9.29
C LYS A 18 13.86 5.84 9.00
N VAL A 19 14.43 4.64 9.19
CA VAL A 19 13.76 3.35 9.03
C VAL A 19 13.93 2.61 10.36
N THR A 20 12.85 2.47 11.13
CA THR A 20 12.91 2.03 12.52
C THR A 20 12.05 0.78 12.73
N PRO A 21 12.65 -0.41 12.90
CA PRO A 21 11.92 -1.62 13.23
C PRO A 21 11.24 -1.56 14.60
N ASP A 22 10.04 -2.10 14.66
CA ASP A 22 9.27 -2.40 15.87
C ASP A 22 8.56 -3.74 15.65
N GLU A 23 9.35 -4.82 15.71
CA GLU A 23 8.86 -6.18 15.43
C GLU A 23 7.82 -6.65 16.46
N ALA A 24 7.90 -6.15 17.70
CA ALA A 24 6.92 -6.44 18.75
C ALA A 24 5.50 -5.99 18.37
N HIS A 25 5.39 -4.87 17.64
CA HIS A 25 4.13 -4.38 17.09
C HIS A 25 3.98 -4.64 15.58
N ARG A 26 4.83 -5.53 15.03
CA ARG A 26 4.77 -6.00 13.64
C ARG A 26 4.78 -4.87 12.62
N ARG A 27 5.69 -3.91 12.82
CA ARG A 27 5.86 -2.76 11.94
C ARG A 27 7.32 -2.32 11.79
N VAL A 28 7.60 -1.60 10.71
CA VAL A 28 8.81 -0.78 10.52
C VAL A 28 8.35 0.61 10.15
N ASP A 29 8.75 1.61 10.92
CA ASP A 29 8.36 3.00 10.72
C ASP A 29 9.33 3.75 9.83
N ILE A 30 8.77 4.50 8.88
CA ILE A 30 9.51 5.36 7.97
C ILE A 30 9.13 6.80 8.26
N THR A 31 10.13 7.59 8.66
CA THR A 31 9.98 9.03 8.88
C THR A 31 10.93 9.80 7.97
N VAL A 32 10.52 11.02 7.62
CA VAL A 32 11.29 11.98 6.82
C VAL A 32 11.40 13.27 7.63
N ASP A 33 12.61 13.71 7.94
CA ASP A 33 12.90 14.88 8.79
C ASP A 33 12.11 14.84 10.11
N GLY A 34 12.00 13.64 10.70
CA GLY A 34 11.26 13.38 11.95
C GLY A 34 9.74 13.33 11.81
N LYS A 35 9.18 13.54 10.61
CA LYS A 35 7.73 13.47 10.35
C LYS A 35 7.33 12.10 9.78
N PRO A 36 6.17 11.53 10.14
CA PRO A 36 5.71 10.25 9.58
C PRO A 36 5.54 10.30 8.07
N PHE A 37 6.07 9.30 7.37
CA PHE A 37 5.83 9.09 5.94
C PHE A 37 4.91 7.89 5.72
N THR A 38 5.33 6.70 6.16
CA THR A 38 4.55 5.46 6.09
C THR A 38 5.15 4.43 7.04
N SER A 39 4.52 3.27 7.15
CA SER A 39 5.06 2.11 7.88
C SER A 39 4.87 0.85 7.07
N TYR A 40 5.86 -0.04 7.04
CA TYR A 40 5.67 -1.41 6.59
C TYR A 40 5.06 -2.20 7.74
N ILE A 41 3.86 -2.76 7.57
CA ILE A 41 3.12 -3.47 8.61
C ILE A 41 2.73 -4.87 8.15
N TRP A 42 2.65 -5.82 9.08
CA TRP A 42 2.23 -7.21 8.81
C TRP A 42 1.33 -7.78 9.90
N PRO A 43 0.22 -7.13 10.28
CA PRO A 43 -0.70 -7.63 11.31
C PRO A 43 -1.41 -8.92 10.87
N ASP A 44 -1.83 -9.78 11.80
CA ASP A 44 -2.54 -11.04 11.48
C ASP A 44 -3.85 -10.86 10.72
N ALA A 45 -4.52 -9.72 10.96
CA ALA A 45 -5.77 -9.36 10.29
C ALA A 45 -5.59 -9.13 8.78
N LEU A 46 -4.37 -8.83 8.32
CA LEU A 46 -4.05 -8.68 6.90
C LEU A 46 -3.29 -9.90 6.41
N LYS A 47 -3.79 -10.52 5.35
CA LYS A 47 -3.19 -11.73 4.75
C LYS A 47 -2.01 -11.42 3.81
N LYS A 48 -1.43 -10.24 3.97
CA LYS A 48 -0.25 -9.74 3.27
C LYS A 48 0.37 -8.55 4.01
N PRO A 49 1.68 -8.33 3.93
CA PRO A 49 2.30 -7.10 4.38
C PRO A 49 1.95 -5.93 3.47
N VAL A 50 1.83 -4.74 4.03
CA VAL A 50 1.48 -3.51 3.31
C VAL A 50 2.30 -2.33 3.79
N LEU A 51 2.43 -1.28 2.97
CA LEU A 51 2.82 0.04 3.46
C LEU A 51 1.56 0.83 3.83
N TYR A 52 1.43 1.25 5.08
CA TYR A 52 0.25 1.94 5.57
C TYR A 52 0.52 2.78 6.84
N PRO A 53 -0.10 3.97 6.99
CA PRO A 53 -0.75 4.76 5.95
C PRO A 53 0.29 5.57 5.17
N LEU A 54 0.04 5.83 3.88
CA LEU A 54 0.94 6.71 3.11
C LEU A 54 0.55 8.18 3.28
N ARG A 55 1.57 9.04 3.41
CA ARG A 55 1.44 10.50 3.51
C ARG A 55 2.21 11.22 2.41
N THR A 56 1.66 12.36 1.97
CA THR A 56 2.39 13.34 1.15
C THR A 56 3.48 14.05 1.96
N ALA A 57 4.28 14.88 1.29
CA ALA A 57 5.28 15.72 1.95
C ALA A 57 4.71 16.67 3.01
N ARG A 58 3.45 17.07 2.85
CA ARG A 58 2.71 17.94 3.78
C ARG A 58 2.01 17.16 4.90
N GLY A 59 2.14 15.84 4.94
CA GLY A 59 1.51 14.98 5.93
C GLY A 59 0.07 14.57 5.60
N THR A 60 -0.49 15.03 4.47
CA THR A 60 -1.82 14.60 4.01
C THR A 60 -1.84 13.09 3.73
N LEU A 61 -2.80 12.39 4.31
CA LEU A 61 -3.03 10.97 4.06
C LEU A 61 -3.55 10.75 2.63
N ILE A 62 -2.95 9.81 1.90
CA ILE A 62 -3.38 9.45 0.54
C ILE A 62 -4.03 8.07 0.46
N THR A 63 -3.84 7.22 1.47
CA THR A 63 -4.48 5.91 1.56
C THR A 63 -5.78 5.98 2.34
N ARG A 64 -6.75 5.14 1.98
CA ARG A 64 -8.02 4.96 2.72
C ARG A 64 -7.75 4.39 4.12
N GLY A 65 -8.55 4.79 5.11
CA GLY A 65 -8.43 4.38 6.51
C GLY A 65 -9.02 3.00 6.80
N TRP A 66 -10.17 2.67 6.19
CA TRP A 66 -10.82 1.37 6.37
C TRP A 66 -9.94 0.19 5.92
N PRO A 67 -9.84 -0.92 6.70
CA PRO A 67 -10.43 -1.13 8.04
C PRO A 67 -9.50 -0.75 9.21
N MET A 68 -8.27 -0.30 8.93
CA MET A 68 -7.21 -0.14 9.94
C MET A 68 -7.39 1.09 10.85
N ASP A 69 -7.91 2.18 10.30
CA ASP A 69 -8.17 3.46 10.98
C ASP A 69 -9.40 4.10 10.30
N PRO A 70 -10.63 3.59 10.53
CA PRO A 70 -11.83 4.04 9.83
C PRO A 70 -12.08 5.53 10.01
N ARG A 71 -12.39 6.24 8.92
CA ARG A 71 -12.67 7.68 8.94
C ARG A 71 -14.06 7.97 8.36
N PRO A 72 -14.76 9.00 8.87
CA PRO A 72 -16.07 9.37 8.36
C PRO A 72 -16.06 9.61 6.85
N GLY A 73 -17.07 9.10 6.15
CA GLY A 73 -17.23 9.29 4.71
C GLY A 73 -16.33 8.40 3.84
N GLU A 74 -15.70 7.37 4.41
CA GLU A 74 -14.96 6.38 3.62
C GLU A 74 -15.77 5.11 3.33
N PRO A 75 -15.68 4.56 2.10
CA PRO A 75 -16.27 3.26 1.76
C PRO A 75 -15.70 2.11 2.61
N MET A 76 -16.59 1.22 3.06
CA MET A 76 -16.28 0.02 3.86
C MET A 76 -16.16 -1.26 3.01
N ASP A 77 -16.05 -1.12 1.69
CA ASP A 77 -15.85 -2.21 0.75
C ASP A 77 -14.40 -2.76 0.80
N HIS A 78 -14.22 -4.00 0.32
CA HIS A 78 -12.92 -4.65 0.13
C HIS A 78 -11.94 -4.43 1.31
N PRO A 79 -12.22 -4.97 2.51
CA PRO A 79 -11.40 -4.76 3.70
C PRO A 79 -9.95 -5.29 3.57
N HIS A 80 -9.68 -6.12 2.56
CA HIS A 80 -8.33 -6.59 2.22
C HIS A 80 -7.52 -5.60 1.37
N HIS A 81 -8.12 -4.55 0.80
CA HIS A 81 -7.41 -3.48 0.07
C HIS A 81 -6.95 -2.41 1.05
N VAL A 82 -5.69 -2.49 1.47
CA VAL A 82 -5.09 -1.61 2.48
C VAL A 82 -3.73 -1.11 2.02
N GLY A 83 -3.57 0.21 2.02
CA GLY A 83 -2.27 0.83 1.79
C GLY A 83 -1.70 0.58 0.39
N LEU A 84 -0.38 0.39 0.30
CA LEU A 84 0.33 -0.10 -0.88
C LEU A 84 0.75 -1.55 -0.65
N TRP A 85 0.43 -2.46 -1.56
CA TRP A 85 0.73 -3.89 -1.44
C TRP A 85 1.16 -4.50 -2.77
N LEU A 86 1.60 -5.76 -2.72
CA LEU A 86 1.74 -6.61 -3.91
C LEU A 86 1.26 -8.00 -3.56
N ASN A 87 0.46 -8.57 -4.47
CA ASN A 87 -0.05 -9.94 -4.43
C ASN A 87 -0.58 -10.29 -5.83
N TYR A 88 -1.26 -11.42 -5.99
CA TYR A 88 -1.81 -11.85 -7.28
C TYR A 88 -3.07 -12.69 -7.09
N GLY A 89 -4.02 -12.63 -8.03
CA GLY A 89 -5.32 -13.27 -7.90
C GLY A 89 -5.36 -14.75 -8.30
N ASP A 90 -4.40 -15.23 -9.10
CA ASP A 90 -4.33 -16.65 -9.49
C ASP A 90 -2.87 -17.11 -9.66
N VAL A 91 -2.38 -17.81 -8.63
CA VAL A 91 -1.07 -18.47 -8.64
C VAL A 91 -1.30 -19.97 -8.41
N ASP A 92 -1.13 -20.79 -9.44
CA ASP A 92 -1.50 -22.22 -9.44
C ASP A 92 -2.96 -22.47 -8.98
N GLY A 93 -3.90 -21.59 -9.32
CA GLY A 93 -5.31 -21.67 -8.89
C GLY A 93 -5.56 -21.16 -7.47
N ILE A 94 -4.56 -20.54 -6.82
CA ILE A 94 -4.67 -19.97 -5.47
C ILE A 94 -4.81 -18.45 -5.56
N ASP A 95 -5.80 -17.91 -4.85
CA ASP A 95 -6.04 -16.47 -4.77
C ASP A 95 -5.34 -15.85 -3.55
N TYR A 96 -4.32 -15.01 -3.80
CA TYR A 96 -3.64 -14.19 -2.78
C TYR A 96 -4.18 -12.75 -2.71
N TRP A 97 -5.12 -12.41 -3.59
CA TRP A 97 -5.75 -11.10 -3.72
C TRP A 97 -6.91 -10.92 -2.74
N GLY A 98 -7.91 -11.80 -2.82
CA GLY A 98 -9.20 -11.66 -2.15
C GLY A 98 -9.21 -11.95 -0.64
N ASN A 99 -8.13 -12.52 -0.10
CA ASN A 99 -8.13 -13.08 1.25
C ASN A 99 -8.37 -12.03 2.35
N SER A 100 -9.43 -12.25 3.13
CA SER A 100 -9.87 -11.38 4.23
C SER A 100 -10.56 -12.15 5.34
N ASP A 101 -10.38 -11.68 6.58
CA ASP A 101 -11.11 -12.20 7.74
C ASP A 101 -12.62 -11.87 7.74
N ALA A 102 -13.08 -11.03 6.81
CA ALA A 102 -14.50 -10.76 6.60
C ALA A 102 -15.24 -11.84 5.78
N MET A 103 -14.52 -12.74 5.10
CA MET A 103 -15.12 -13.79 4.26
C MET A 103 -15.67 -14.94 5.11
N LYS A 104 -16.65 -15.70 4.64
CA LYS A 104 -17.08 -16.90 5.37
C LYS A 104 -16.01 -17.99 5.27
N PRO A 105 -15.80 -18.83 6.30
CA PRO A 105 -14.79 -19.90 6.24
C PRO A 105 -14.92 -20.81 5.02
N GLU A 106 -16.15 -21.08 4.58
CA GLU A 106 -16.46 -21.92 3.41
C GLU A 106 -15.92 -21.33 2.09
N ASP A 107 -15.74 -20.00 2.01
CA ASP A 107 -15.24 -19.30 0.82
C ASP A 107 -13.70 -19.19 0.80
N ARG A 108 -13.01 -19.66 1.84
CA ARG A 108 -11.55 -19.54 2.02
C ARG A 108 -10.66 -20.73 1.58
N PRO A 109 -11.14 -21.94 1.21
CA PRO A 109 -10.25 -23.08 0.94
C PRO A 109 -9.21 -22.89 -0.17
N HIS A 110 -9.40 -21.93 -1.06
CA HIS A 110 -8.51 -21.62 -2.20
C HIS A 110 -7.67 -20.35 -1.97
N LEU A 111 -7.73 -19.75 -0.78
CA LEU A 111 -7.10 -18.46 -0.50
C LEU A 111 -5.72 -18.63 0.12
N GLY A 112 -4.71 -18.05 -0.54
CA GLY A 112 -3.34 -18.00 -0.07
C GLY A 112 -3.10 -16.83 0.89
N THR A 113 -1.97 -16.87 1.60
CA THR A 113 -1.52 -15.78 2.47
C THR A 113 -0.07 -15.43 2.16
N ILE A 114 0.27 -14.15 2.08
CA ILE A 114 1.66 -13.70 2.03
C ILE A 114 2.09 -13.37 3.46
N GLN A 115 3.02 -14.15 4.01
CA GLN A 115 3.46 -14.02 5.40
C GLN A 115 4.81 -13.34 5.47
N HIS A 116 4.92 -12.24 6.22
CA HIS A 116 6.24 -11.68 6.54
C HIS A 116 7.05 -12.70 7.33
N ARG A 117 8.28 -12.97 6.89
CA ARG A 117 9.21 -13.85 7.61
C ARG A 117 10.16 -13.09 8.51
N ARG A 118 10.85 -12.10 7.95
CA ARG A 118 11.88 -11.35 8.69
C ARG A 118 12.25 -10.04 8.00
N ILE A 119 12.80 -9.14 8.81
CA ILE A 119 13.56 -7.99 8.33
C ILE A 119 14.98 -8.46 8.02
N VAL A 120 15.44 -8.23 6.79
CA VAL A 120 16.81 -8.52 6.36
C VAL A 120 17.74 -7.37 6.68
N SER A 121 17.30 -6.13 6.44
CA SER A 121 18.02 -4.93 6.84
C SER A 121 17.10 -3.71 6.91
N SER A 122 17.43 -2.76 7.80
CA SER A 122 16.78 -1.46 7.91
C SER A 122 17.88 -0.39 8.03
N LYS A 123 17.90 0.57 7.11
CA LYS A 123 18.94 1.59 7.03
C LYS A 123 18.30 2.95 6.78
N GLY A 124 18.42 3.85 7.74
CA GLY A 124 18.18 5.28 7.53
C GLY A 124 19.37 5.97 6.90
N GLY A 125 19.19 7.19 6.41
CA GLY A 125 20.24 7.96 5.78
C GLY A 125 19.79 9.35 5.33
N LYS A 126 20.77 10.13 4.88
CA LYS A 126 20.50 11.35 4.10
C LYS A 126 20.03 10.93 2.71
N ASP A 127 19.04 11.64 2.17
CA ASP A 127 18.39 11.44 0.85
C ASP A 127 17.57 10.17 0.67
N ARG A 128 17.91 9.08 1.36
CA ARG A 128 17.22 7.80 1.24
C ARG A 128 17.21 6.98 2.53
N GLY A 129 16.15 6.18 2.67
CA GLY A 129 16.09 5.06 3.61
C GLY A 129 15.81 3.77 2.85
N GLU A 130 16.33 2.66 3.34
CA GLU A 130 16.19 1.34 2.75
C GLU A 130 15.66 0.33 3.76
N LEU A 131 14.69 -0.47 3.34
CA LEU A 131 14.17 -1.61 4.10
C LEU A 131 14.22 -2.83 3.19
N GLN A 132 14.86 -3.90 3.64
CA GLN A 132 14.81 -5.19 2.97
C GLN A 132 14.12 -6.21 3.86
N VAL A 133 13.15 -6.93 3.29
CA VAL A 133 12.34 -7.94 3.98
C VAL A 133 12.24 -9.20 3.15
N GLU A 134 11.92 -10.30 3.83
CA GLU A 134 11.53 -11.55 3.20
C GLU A 134 10.11 -11.92 3.63
N SER A 135 9.35 -12.47 2.68
CA SER A 135 8.00 -13.00 2.91
C SER A 135 7.83 -14.33 2.17
N ASP A 136 6.85 -15.13 2.58
CA ASP A 136 6.48 -16.39 1.94
C ASP A 136 5.04 -16.34 1.44
N TRP A 137 4.82 -16.79 0.22
CA TRP A 137 3.49 -16.98 -0.34
C TRP A 137 3.04 -18.40 0.02
N VAL A 138 2.22 -18.49 1.05
CA VAL A 138 1.78 -19.74 1.67
C VAL A 138 0.45 -20.18 1.08
N ARG A 139 0.37 -21.45 0.68
CA ARG A 139 -0.81 -22.12 0.16
C ARG A 139 -1.82 -22.41 1.29
N PRO A 140 -3.09 -22.71 0.99
CA PRO A 140 -4.08 -23.09 2.00
C PRO A 140 -3.68 -24.31 2.87
N ASP A 141 -2.86 -25.22 2.32
CA ASP A 141 -2.35 -26.39 3.04
C ASP A 141 -1.14 -26.09 3.95
N GLY A 142 -0.70 -24.83 4.02
CA GLY A 142 0.44 -24.38 4.83
C GLY A 142 1.80 -24.52 4.15
N THR A 143 1.88 -25.08 2.94
CA THR A 143 3.15 -25.16 2.20
C THR A 143 3.49 -23.84 1.51
N THR A 144 4.79 -23.56 1.34
CA THR A 144 5.24 -22.33 0.65
C THR A 144 5.33 -22.55 -0.86
N ALA A 145 4.66 -21.70 -1.64
CA ALA A 145 4.74 -21.70 -3.10
C ALA A 145 5.91 -20.83 -3.60
N ILE A 146 6.07 -19.64 -3.03
CA ILE A 146 7.05 -18.63 -3.46
C ILE A 146 7.75 -18.05 -2.23
N HIS A 147 9.06 -17.91 -2.32
CA HIS A 147 9.85 -17.04 -1.45
C HIS A 147 10.00 -15.67 -2.09
N GLU A 148 9.51 -14.64 -1.39
CA GLU A 148 9.64 -13.25 -1.80
C GLU A 148 10.78 -12.57 -1.05
N LYS A 149 11.66 -11.88 -1.80
CA LYS A 149 12.62 -10.92 -1.24
C LYS A 149 12.34 -9.55 -1.81
N THR A 150 12.10 -8.58 -0.93
CA THR A 150 11.72 -7.23 -1.33
C THR A 150 12.62 -6.18 -0.71
N GLN A 151 13.14 -5.28 -1.54
CA GLN A 151 13.80 -4.05 -1.13
C GLN A 151 12.85 -2.88 -1.38
N TYR A 152 12.63 -2.08 -0.34
CA TYR A 152 12.01 -0.78 -0.41
C TYR A 152 13.09 0.30 -0.34
N VAL A 153 13.00 1.30 -1.23
CA VAL A 153 13.82 2.50 -1.17
C VAL A 153 12.90 3.71 -1.04
N PHE A 154 13.01 4.39 0.10
CA PHE A 154 12.23 5.57 0.43
C PHE A 154 13.06 6.81 0.14
N ARG A 155 12.53 7.75 -0.63
CA ARG A 155 13.15 9.06 -0.83
C ARG A 155 12.14 10.18 -0.67
N ALA A 156 12.65 11.38 -0.43
CA ALA A 156 11.83 12.54 -0.19
C ALA A 156 12.53 13.83 -0.60
N GLY A 157 11.71 14.82 -0.98
CA GLY A 157 12.12 16.21 -1.07
C GLY A 157 11.05 17.12 -0.46
N PRO A 158 11.15 18.45 -0.69
CA PRO A 158 10.24 19.43 -0.10
C PRO A 158 8.76 19.13 -0.38
N ASP A 159 8.44 18.76 -1.62
CA ASP A 159 7.04 18.59 -2.08
C ASP A 159 6.75 17.20 -2.66
N TRP A 160 7.68 16.25 -2.52
CA TRP A 160 7.51 14.91 -3.08
C TRP A 160 7.97 13.81 -2.11
N ARG A 161 7.44 12.62 -2.35
CA ARG A 161 7.80 11.35 -1.72
C ARG A 161 7.92 10.30 -2.81
N SER A 162 8.87 9.39 -2.70
CA SER A 162 8.94 8.22 -3.58
C SER A 162 9.17 6.95 -2.78
N ILE A 163 8.65 5.86 -3.31
CA ILE A 163 8.84 4.51 -2.82
C ILE A 163 9.15 3.65 -4.02
N ASP A 164 10.37 3.14 -4.08
CA ASP A 164 10.69 2.07 -5.02
C ASP A 164 10.46 0.75 -4.29
N ARG A 165 9.74 -0.17 -4.92
CA ARG A 165 9.63 -1.56 -4.48
C ARG A 165 10.30 -2.44 -5.52
N ILE A 166 11.34 -3.16 -5.11
CA ILE A 166 12.09 -4.07 -5.95
C ILE A 166 11.93 -5.46 -5.36
N THR A 167 11.18 -6.32 -6.04
CA THR A 167 10.79 -7.63 -5.55
C THR A 167 11.35 -8.73 -6.44
N THR A 168 11.94 -9.75 -5.82
CA THR A 168 12.29 -11.02 -6.45
C THR A 168 11.37 -12.10 -5.90
N LEU A 169 10.67 -12.79 -6.80
CA LEU A 169 9.85 -13.96 -6.50
C LEU A 169 10.62 -15.21 -6.94
N THR A 170 10.91 -16.09 -5.99
CA THR A 170 11.59 -17.36 -6.23
C THR A 170 10.62 -18.49 -5.95
N ALA A 171 10.33 -19.32 -6.95
CA ALA A 171 9.54 -20.53 -6.75
C ALA A 171 10.20 -21.44 -5.69
N GLY A 172 9.37 -22.16 -4.92
CA GLY A 172 9.85 -23.24 -4.06
C GLY A 172 10.27 -24.47 -4.87
N ASP A 173 9.95 -25.66 -4.38
CA ASP A 173 10.43 -26.92 -4.98
C ASP A 173 9.74 -27.29 -6.31
N LYS A 174 8.68 -26.57 -6.70
CA LYS A 174 7.88 -26.85 -7.89
C LYS A 174 7.75 -25.60 -8.77
N PRO A 175 7.56 -25.77 -10.09
CA PRO A 175 7.15 -24.66 -10.95
C PRO A 175 5.90 -23.97 -10.38
N VAL A 176 5.84 -22.66 -10.53
CA VAL A 176 4.72 -21.82 -10.12
C VAL A 176 4.22 -21.05 -11.34
N VAL A 177 2.92 -21.13 -11.61
CA VAL A 177 2.26 -20.50 -12.76
C VAL A 177 1.39 -19.36 -12.26
N PHE A 178 1.58 -18.17 -12.84
CA PHE A 178 0.69 -17.02 -12.68
C PHE A 178 -0.29 -17.06 -13.85
N ASN A 179 -1.54 -17.41 -13.59
CA ASN A 179 -2.58 -17.48 -14.63
C ASN A 179 -3.18 -16.10 -14.89
N ASP A 180 -3.86 -15.93 -16.02
CA ASP A 180 -4.56 -14.69 -16.33
C ASP A 180 -5.66 -14.40 -15.28
N THR A 181 -5.63 -13.19 -14.73
CA THR A 181 -6.61 -12.70 -13.77
C THR A 181 -6.73 -11.17 -13.87
N LYS A 182 -7.89 -10.64 -13.46
CA LYS A 182 -8.11 -9.19 -13.36
C LYS A 182 -7.40 -8.53 -12.17
N GLU A 183 -6.82 -9.34 -11.28
CA GLU A 183 -6.32 -8.90 -9.98
C GLU A 183 -4.84 -9.24 -9.80
N GLY A 184 -3.96 -8.24 -9.62
CA GLY A 184 -2.61 -8.57 -9.19
C GLY A 184 -1.54 -7.50 -9.32
N MET A 185 -0.34 -7.96 -8.99
CA MET A 185 0.89 -7.20 -8.89
C MET A 185 0.73 -6.07 -7.86
N LEU A 186 1.07 -4.84 -8.21
CA LEU A 186 1.12 -3.73 -7.27
C LEU A 186 -0.27 -3.07 -7.14
N GLY A 187 -0.79 -3.01 -5.92
CA GLY A 187 -2.05 -2.33 -5.61
C GLY A 187 -1.88 -1.19 -4.63
N LEU A 188 -2.66 -0.11 -4.80
CA LEU A 188 -2.72 1.04 -3.90
C LEU A 188 -4.19 1.41 -3.62
N ARG A 189 -4.63 1.33 -2.36
CA ARG A 189 -5.97 1.76 -1.97
C ARG A 189 -5.94 3.21 -1.50
N VAL A 190 -6.41 4.10 -2.35
CA VAL A 190 -6.41 5.54 -2.09
C VAL A 190 -7.61 5.99 -1.26
N ALA A 191 -7.44 7.11 -0.55
CA ALA A 191 -8.49 7.78 0.20
C ALA A 191 -9.65 8.21 -0.72
N HIS A 192 -10.86 8.36 -0.17
CA HIS A 192 -12.08 8.58 -0.96
C HIS A 192 -12.00 9.76 -1.94
N GLY A 193 -11.43 10.90 -1.52
CA GLY A 193 -11.27 12.07 -2.41
C GLY A 193 -10.39 11.82 -3.65
N LEU A 194 -9.59 10.76 -3.68
CA LEU A 194 -8.75 10.36 -4.81
C LEU A 194 -9.35 9.23 -5.64
N GLN A 195 -10.53 8.72 -5.27
CA GLN A 195 -11.25 7.69 -6.03
C GLN A 195 -11.95 8.31 -7.23
N MET A 196 -12.33 7.47 -8.19
CA MET A 196 -13.23 7.88 -9.25
C MET A 196 -14.64 8.09 -8.71
N PRO A 197 -15.36 9.14 -9.13
CA PRO A 197 -16.75 9.32 -8.74
C PRO A 197 -17.58 8.08 -9.06
N SER A 198 -18.36 7.61 -8.10
CA SER A 198 -19.19 6.42 -8.24
C SER A 198 -20.67 6.77 -8.25
N LYS A 199 -21.46 5.98 -8.98
CA LYS A 199 -22.94 6.00 -8.95
C LYS A 199 -23.50 4.79 -8.20
N THR A 200 -22.65 3.85 -7.79
CA THR A 200 -23.06 2.60 -7.15
C THR A 200 -23.25 2.84 -5.66
N PRO A 201 -24.40 2.46 -5.07
CA PRO A 201 -24.59 2.50 -3.63
C PRO A 201 -23.57 1.61 -2.93
N GLU A 202 -22.90 2.16 -1.91
CA GLU A 202 -21.91 1.44 -1.09
C GLU A 202 -22.17 1.70 0.40
N LEU A 203 -21.62 0.83 1.25
CA LEU A 203 -21.59 1.04 2.69
C LEU A 203 -20.45 2.01 3.04
N TYR A 204 -20.76 3.04 3.81
CA TYR A 204 -19.79 4.04 4.27
C TYR A 204 -19.65 4.04 5.78
N THR A 205 -18.49 4.50 6.22
CA THR A 205 -18.18 4.74 7.63
C THR A 205 -18.89 6.02 8.10
N ASP A 206 -19.69 5.93 9.16
CA ASP A 206 -20.37 7.06 9.78
C ASP A 206 -19.44 7.89 10.70
N ALA A 207 -20.01 8.89 11.38
CA ALA A 207 -19.27 9.78 12.29
C ALA A 207 -18.63 9.05 13.51
N HIS A 208 -19.04 7.81 13.79
CA HIS A 208 -18.58 6.98 14.89
C HIS A 208 -17.78 5.75 14.43
N GLY A 209 -17.49 5.61 13.13
CA GLY A 209 -16.78 4.45 12.60
C GLY A 209 -17.69 3.27 12.22
N GLY A 210 -19.02 3.41 12.37
CA GLY A 210 -20.02 2.39 12.10
C GLY A 210 -20.47 2.33 10.64
N ALA A 211 -21.15 1.26 10.25
CA ALA A 211 -21.66 1.09 8.88
C ALA A 211 -22.99 1.81 8.67
N THR A 212 -23.04 2.68 7.65
CA THR A 212 -24.28 3.30 7.18
C THR A 212 -24.44 3.08 5.67
N THR A 213 -25.65 2.71 5.24
CA THR A 213 -25.98 2.63 3.80
C THR A 213 -26.22 4.03 3.27
N VAL A 214 -25.45 4.44 2.26
CA VAL A 214 -25.63 5.74 1.62
C VAL A 214 -26.22 5.49 0.21
N PRO A 215 -27.51 5.82 -0.02
CA PRO A 215 -28.19 5.52 -1.28
C PRO A 215 -27.70 6.37 -2.47
N VAL A 216 -27.04 7.50 -2.20
CA VAL A 216 -26.38 8.35 -3.20
C VAL A 216 -24.97 8.66 -2.71
N VAL A 217 -23.95 8.17 -3.43
CA VAL A 217 -22.55 8.45 -3.11
C VAL A 217 -22.32 9.96 -3.10
N ASN A 218 -21.82 10.49 -1.98
CA ASN A 218 -21.40 11.88 -1.93
C ASN A 218 -20.07 12.00 -2.70
N ASN A 219 -20.12 12.58 -3.90
CA ASN A 219 -18.93 12.82 -4.71
C ASN A 219 -18.29 14.20 -4.44
N ASP A 220 -18.73 14.94 -3.44
CA ASP A 220 -18.14 16.24 -3.07
C ASP A 220 -16.67 16.06 -2.69
N GLY A 221 -15.78 16.72 -3.45
CA GLY A 221 -14.33 16.62 -3.24
C GLY A 221 -13.67 15.35 -3.78
N VAL A 222 -14.40 14.50 -4.50
CA VAL A 222 -13.88 13.31 -5.19
C VAL A 222 -13.37 13.71 -6.58
N THR A 223 -12.08 13.52 -6.84
CA THR A 223 -11.41 14.01 -8.06
C THR A 223 -10.55 12.97 -8.77
N GLY A 224 -10.61 11.70 -8.39
CA GLY A 224 -9.84 10.65 -9.06
C GLY A 224 -10.32 10.48 -10.50
N MET A 225 -9.43 10.71 -11.46
CA MET A 225 -9.70 10.44 -12.87
C MET A 225 -8.50 9.70 -13.43
N TYR A 226 -8.70 8.42 -13.74
CA TYR A 226 -7.68 7.63 -14.41
C TYR A 226 -7.36 8.25 -15.77
N LEU A 227 -6.09 8.19 -16.17
CA LEU A 227 -5.61 8.60 -17.49
C LEU A 227 -4.71 7.47 -18.00
N SER A 228 -5.13 6.82 -19.09
CA SER A 228 -4.32 5.79 -19.73
C SER A 228 -3.24 6.42 -20.63
N SER A 229 -2.24 5.63 -21.00
CA SER A 229 -1.21 6.04 -21.99
C SER A 229 -1.80 6.32 -23.38
N GLU A 230 -3.00 5.81 -23.66
CA GLU A 230 -3.76 6.06 -24.90
C GLU A 230 -4.58 7.36 -24.82
N GLY A 231 -4.52 8.09 -23.71
CA GLY A 231 -5.27 9.33 -23.49
C GLY A 231 -6.72 9.15 -23.05
N LYS A 232 -7.16 7.91 -22.79
CA LYS A 232 -8.52 7.62 -22.27
C LYS A 232 -8.63 8.03 -20.81
N LYS A 233 -9.83 8.41 -20.37
CA LYS A 233 -10.06 8.95 -19.02
C LYS A 233 -11.25 8.30 -18.33
N GLY A 234 -11.16 8.16 -17.01
CA GLY A 234 -12.26 7.67 -16.18
C GLY A 234 -12.73 6.28 -16.62
N ASP A 235 -14.04 6.13 -16.83
CA ASP A 235 -14.68 4.88 -17.26
C ASP A 235 -14.24 4.40 -18.66
N ASP A 236 -13.58 5.25 -19.46
CA ASP A 236 -13.08 4.87 -20.77
C ASP A 236 -11.73 4.12 -20.71
N VAL A 237 -11.08 4.05 -19.54
CA VAL A 237 -9.75 3.41 -19.37
C VAL A 237 -9.82 1.89 -19.49
#